data_AF-A0A4S4CCB5-F1
#
_entry.id   AF-A0A4S4CCB5-F1
#
_cell.length_a   1.000
_cell.length_b   1.000
_cell.length_c   1.000
_cell.angle_alpha   90.00
_cell.angle_beta   90.00
_cell.angle_gamma   90.00
#
_symmetry.space_group_name_H-M   'P 1'
#
loop_
_entity.id
_entity.type
_entity.pdbx_description
1 polymer ?
#
loop_
_entity_poly.entity_id
_entity_poly.type
_entity_poly.pdbx_seq_one_letter_code
_entity_poly.pdbx_strand_id
1 'polypeptide(L)'
;MGQEMLNTLFFPLLFSMGAGTYAYLRFHDRRPRALLVMTLFQLLGSYGYFTQQGAPLFALLAVHATVVFFLLVHHLQTPTLAPESRSHQR
;
A
#
# COMPACT_ATOMS: atom_id res chain seq x y z
N MET A 1 4.06 -18.16 20.43
CA MET A 1 2.84 -18.11 19.60
C MET A 1 2.81 -16.91 18.64
N GLY A 2 3.41 -15.74 18.93
CA GLY A 2 3.41 -14.58 18.01
C GLY A 2 4.20 -14.69 16.69
N GLN A 3 4.83 -15.84 16.41
CA GLN A 3 5.71 -16.04 15.25
C GLN A 3 4.96 -16.57 14.03
N GLU A 4 3.83 -17.25 14.24
CA GLU A 4 2.98 -17.82 13.19
C GLU A 4 2.28 -16.71 12.39
N MET A 5 1.76 -15.70 13.08
CA MET A 5 1.15 -14.52 12.46
C MET A 5 2.19 -13.73 11.65
N LEU A 6 3.42 -13.60 12.17
CA LEU A 6 4.51 -12.99 11.44
C LEU A 6 4.81 -13.76 10.17
N ASN A 7 5.03 -15.07 10.24
CA ASN A 7 5.37 -15.86 9.05
C ASN A 7 4.26 -15.86 7.99
N THR A 8 3.00 -15.81 8.44
CA THR A 8 1.83 -15.73 7.56
C THR A 8 1.73 -14.38 6.86
N LEU A 9 1.97 -13.27 7.56
CA LEU A 9 1.83 -11.91 7.00
C LEU A 9 3.12 -11.37 6.38
N PHE A 10 4.27 -11.97 6.67
CA PHE A 10 5.57 -11.49 6.20
C PHE A 10 5.66 -11.48 4.67
N PHE A 11 5.38 -12.61 4.01
CA PHE A 11 5.40 -12.70 2.55
C PHE A 11 4.33 -11.82 1.89
N PRO A 12 3.05 -11.81 2.32
CA PRO A 12 2.05 -10.92 1.78
C PRO A 12 2.40 -9.43 1.92
N LEU A 13 2.94 -9.01 3.07
CA LEU A 13 3.33 -7.61 3.29
C LEU A 13 4.54 -7.22 2.43
N LEU A 14 5.55 -8.08 2.31
CA LEU A 14 6.68 -7.85 1.40
C LEU A 14 6.24 -7.80 -0.06
N PHE A 15 5.37 -8.73 -0.46
CA PHE A 15 4.80 -8.75 -1.80
C PHE A 15 3.99 -7.48 -2.08
N SER A 16 3.13 -7.05 -1.15
CA SER A 16 2.38 -5.79 -1.23
C SER A 16 3.32 -4.60 -1.38
N MET A 17 4.38 -4.53 -0.57
CA MET A 17 5.34 -3.43 -0.60
C MET A 17 6.08 -3.37 -1.94
N GLY A 18 6.59 -4.49 -2.44
CA GLY A 18 7.31 -4.57 -3.71
C GLY A 18 6.41 -4.39 -4.93
N ALA A 19 5.36 -5.21 -5.04
CA ALA A 19 4.44 -5.19 -6.17
C ALA A 19 3.60 -3.90 -6.22
N GLY A 20 3.18 -3.37 -5.07
CA GLY A 20 2.44 -2.11 -4.98
C GLY A 20 3.27 -0.91 -5.38
N THR A 21 4.54 -0.84 -4.92
CA THR A 21 5.48 0.22 -5.32
C THR A 21 5.80 0.13 -6.81
N TYR A 22 6.07 -1.09 -7.31
CA TYR A 22 6.33 -1.30 -8.74
C TYR A 22 5.13 -0.92 -9.60
N ALA A 23 3.92 -1.34 -9.21
CA ALA A 23 2.70 -0.99 -9.93
C ALA A 23 2.44 0.52 -9.93
N TYR A 24 2.72 1.21 -8.82
CA TYR A 24 2.59 2.66 -8.70
C TYR A 24 3.54 3.42 -9.64
N LEU A 25 4.80 2.97 -9.74
CA LEU A 25 5.80 3.59 -10.62
C LEU A 25 5.57 3.25 -12.10
N ARG A 26 5.18 2.01 -12.41
CA ARG A 26 5.06 1.53 -13.80
C ARG A 26 3.73 1.93 -14.45
N PHE A 27 2.63 1.95 -13.71
CA PHE A 27 1.28 2.14 -14.24
C PHE A 27 0.63 3.39 -13.64
N HIS A 28 0.85 4.54 -14.27
CA HIS A 28 0.30 5.82 -13.81
C HIS A 28 -1.24 5.82 -13.71
N ASP A 29 -1.94 5.15 -14.64
CA ASP A 29 -3.40 5.01 -14.59
C ASP A 29 -3.92 4.16 -13.42
N ARG A 30 -3.09 3.27 -12.86
CA ARG A 30 -3.49 2.34 -11.79
C ARG A 30 -3.00 2.77 -10.41
N ARG A 31 -2.34 3.93 -10.30
CA ARG A 31 -1.84 4.51 -9.03
C ARG A 31 -2.86 4.47 -7.89
N PRO A 32 -4.11 4.97 -8.03
CA PRO A 32 -5.06 4.96 -6.92
C PRO A 32 -5.44 3.54 -6.50
N ARG A 33 -5.52 2.61 -7.46
CA ARG A 33 -5.83 1.19 -7.17
C ARG A 33 -4.68 0.50 -6.44
N ALA A 34 -3.43 0.79 -6.82
CA ALA A 34 -2.24 0.27 -6.16
C ALA A 34 -2.15 0.78 -4.71
N LEU A 35 -2.36 2.09 -4.48
CA LEU A 35 -2.41 2.68 -3.15
C LEU A 35 -3.51 2.07 -2.27
N LEU A 36 -4.69 1.84 -2.86
CA LEU A 36 -5.82 1.23 -2.14
C LEU A 36 -5.48 -0.20 -1.71
N VAL A 37 -4.89 -1.01 -2.59
CA VAL A 37 -4.45 -2.37 -2.25
C VAL A 37 -3.41 -2.35 -1.13
N MET A 38 -2.39 -1.48 -1.21
CA MET A 38 -1.40 -1.36 -0.14
C MET A 38 -2.04 -0.92 1.18
N THR A 39 -2.98 0.01 1.14
CA THR A 39 -3.72 0.45 2.35
C THR A 39 -4.54 -0.69 2.96
N LEU A 40 -5.18 -1.53 2.14
CA LEU A 40 -5.89 -2.73 2.63
C LEU A 40 -4.95 -3.73 3.29
N PHE A 41 -3.76 -3.95 2.72
CA PHE A 41 -2.74 -4.79 3.36
C PHE A 41 -2.25 -4.22 4.69
N GLN A 42 -2.14 -2.90 4.81
CA GLN A 42 -1.84 -2.25 6.09
C GLN A 42 -2.92 -2.54 7.13
N LEU A 43 -4.21 -2.41 6.77
CA LEU A 43 -5.33 -2.69 7.67
C LEU A 43 -5.38 -4.15 8.10
N LEU A 44 -5.18 -5.07 7.16
CA LEU A 44 -5.10 -6.51 7.45
C LEU A 44 -3.94 -6.81 8.39
N GLY A 45 -2.79 -6.17 8.17
CA GLY A 45 -1.62 -6.25 9.03
C GLY A 45 -1.87 -5.71 10.44
N SER A 46 -2.54 -4.57 10.57
CA SER A 46 -2.95 -3.98 11.85
C SER A 46 -3.91 -4.88 12.62
N TYR A 47 -4.84 -5.54 11.94
CA TYR A 47 -5.71 -6.55 12.55
C TYR A 47 -4.93 -7.78 13.04
N GLY A 48 -3.94 -8.23 12.25
CA GLY A 48 -2.99 -9.27 12.68
C GLY A 48 -2.19 -8.87 13.92
N TYR A 49 -1.78 -7.60 14.03
CA TYR A 49 -1.09 -7.07 15.21
C TYR A 49 -2.00 -7.00 16.45
N PHE A 50 -3.26 -6.59 16.25
CA PHE A 50 -4.24 -6.53 17.35
C PHE A 50 -4.49 -7.90 17.96
N THR A 51 -4.54 -8.95 17.12
CA THR A 51 -4.78 -10.33 17.55
C THR A 51 -3.52 -11.00 18.12
N GLN A 52 -2.34 -10.74 17.57
CA GLN A 52 -1.07 -11.22 18.11
C GLN A 52 -0.03 -10.10 18.13
N GLN A 53 0.15 -9.51 19.31
CA GLN A 53 1.13 -8.46 19.51
C GLN A 53 2.55 -9.03 19.44
N GLY A 54 3.33 -8.53 18.50
CA GLY A 54 4.73 -8.90 18.33
C GLY A 54 5.56 -7.70 17.89
N ALA A 55 6.66 -7.43 18.60
CA ALA A 55 7.63 -6.39 18.24
C ALA A 55 8.10 -6.46 16.77
N PRO A 56 8.43 -7.63 16.19
CA PRO A 56 8.87 -7.68 14.79
C PRO A 56 7.73 -7.42 13.79
N LEU A 57 6.48 -7.79 14.12
CA LEU A 57 5.32 -7.48 13.30
C LEU A 57 5.02 -5.97 13.30
N PHE A 58 5.16 -5.32 14.47
CA PHE A 58 5.04 -3.87 14.59
C PHE A 58 6.06 -3.15 13.71
N ALA A 59 7.34 -3.55 13.76
CA ALA A 59 8.38 -2.95 12.93
C ALA A 59 8.07 -3.08 11.44
N LEU A 60 7.63 -4.26 11.00
CA LEU A 60 7.23 -4.50 9.60
C LEU A 60 6.05 -3.60 9.18
N LEU A 61 5.03 -3.48 10.03
CA LEU A 61 3.87 -2.63 9.77
C LEU A 61 4.20 -1.14 9.79
N ALA A 62 5.16 -0.72 10.62
CA ALA A 62 5.63 0.66 10.65
C ALA A 62 6.37 1.03 9.36
N VAL A 63 7.24 0.14 8.87
CA VAL A 63 7.92 0.33 7.57
C VAL A 63 6.89 0.35 6.44
N HIS A 64 5.92 -0.57 6.45
CA HIS A 64 4.85 -0.60 5.45
C HIS A 64 3.98 0.67 5.46
N ALA A 65 3.59 1.15 6.64
CA ALA A 65 2.87 2.41 6.79
C ALA A 65 3.67 3.59 6.22
N THR A 66 4.98 3.64 6.47
CA THR A 66 5.85 4.72 5.98
C THR A 66 5.90 4.77 4.46
N VAL A 67 6.02 3.59 3.81
CA VAL A 67 6.00 3.49 2.34
C VAL A 67 4.65 3.94 1.78
N VAL A 68 3.54 3.43 2.34
CA VAL A 68 2.18 3.80 1.90
C VAL A 68 1.93 5.30 2.06
N PHE A 69 2.36 5.89 3.19
CA PHE A 69 2.24 7.32 3.43
C PHE A 69 3.04 8.14 2.43
N PHE A 70 4.29 7.77 2.15
CA PHE A 70 5.12 8.46 1.16
C PHE A 70 4.49 8.41 -0.23
N LEU A 71 3.99 7.25 -0.66
CA LEU A 71 3.33 7.11 -1.97
C LEU A 71 2.00 7.86 -2.04
N LEU A 72 1.25 7.95 -0.94
CA LEU A 72 0.04 8.77 -0.83
C LEU A 72 0.36 10.26 -0.94
N VAL A 73 1.34 10.76 -0.17
CA VAL A 73 1.77 12.16 -0.23
C VAL A 73 2.27 12.49 -1.64
N HIS A 74 3.12 11.63 -2.22
CA HIS A 74 3.59 11.79 -3.59
C HIS A 74 2.43 11.81 -4.59
N HIS A 75 1.40 10.97 -4.40
CA HIS A 75 0.22 10.97 -5.25
C HIS A 75 -0.59 12.27 -5.15
N LEU A 76 -0.76 12.81 -3.94
CA LEU A 76 -1.45 14.08 -3.72
C LEU A 76 -0.65 15.27 -4.27
N GLN A 77 0.68 15.18 -4.23
CA GLN A 77 1.59 16.21 -4.77
C GLN A 77 1.76 16.14 -6.28
N THR A 78 1.43 15.00 -6.92
CA THR A 78 1.43 14.90 -8.38
C THR A 78 0.06 15.35 -8.91
N PRO A 79 -0.08 16.56 -9.49
CA PRO A 79 -1.31 16.95 -10.13
C PRO A 79 -1.62 15.93 -11.21
N THR A 80 -2.66 15.13 -10.98
CA THR A 80 -3.22 14.29 -12.02
C THR A 80 -3.82 15.27 -13.00
N LEU A 81 -3.16 15.47 -14.14
CA LEU A 81 -3.79 16.07 -15.30
C LEU A 81 -4.99 15.18 -15.59
N ALA A 82 -6.16 15.57 -15.05
CA ALA A 82 -7.41 14.90 -15.33
C ALA A 82 -7.45 14.75 -16.86
N PRO A 83 -7.72 13.55 -17.39
CA PRO A 83 -7.88 13.40 -18.82
C PRO A 83 -8.97 14.40 -19.18
N GLU A 84 -8.56 15.41 -19.94
CA GLU A 84 -9.40 16.47 -20.46
C GLU A 84 -10.72 15.83 -20.82
N SER A 85 -11.77 16.23 -20.10
CA SER A 85 -13.13 15.93 -20.46
C SER A 85 -13.25 16.35 -21.92
N ARG A 86 -13.17 15.38 -22.84
CA ARG A 86 -13.49 15.56 -24.26
C ARG A 86 -15.00 15.78 -24.37
N SER A 87 -15.45 16.88 -23.78
CA SER A 87 -16.54 17.68 -24.31
C SER A 87 -15.97 18.42 -25.51
N HIS A 88 -16.03 17.79 -26.69
CA HIS A 88 -16.57 18.38 -27.93
C HIS A 88 -16.16 17.56 -29.17
N GLN A 89 -17.10 17.47 -30.13
CA GLN A 89 -17.04 16.89 -31.48
C GLN A 89 -17.23 15.36 -31.54
N ARG A 90 -18.35 14.80 -32.00
CA ARG A 90 -19.50 15.28 -32.78
C ARG A 90 -20.72 14.41 -32.48
#